data_AF-A0A319EM14-F1
#
_entry.id   AF-A0A319EM14-F1
#
_cell.length_a   1.000
_cell.length_b   1.000
_cell.length_c   1.000
_cell.angle_alpha   90.00
_cell.angle_beta   90.00
_cell.angle_gamma   90.00
#
_symmetry.space_group_name_H-M   'P 1'
#
loop_
_entity.id
_entity.type
_entity.pdbx_description
1 polymer ?
#
loop_
_entity_poly.entity_id
_entity_poly.type
_entity_poly.pdbx_seq_one_letter_code
_entity_poly.pdbx_strand_id
1 'polypeptide(L)'
;MHSFSSTQWALSTPELLEMILLQLDLRTLLASAQRVCRAWNGLIQESSFIQEALFLKPIKKRDSNPIERTLNPLLSETFPAIFQQNETIFPRNKEEFTLTNLDMIKKPEKKAAYLRPEASWRRMLIQQPPAFEIGIFRWWGNPFGYGFRYEIQQLKDAPRWHDGIRMERLFETLIFHSNLSPTFSPASIYWWGECSSPSILRHLKEIGITTVPDIILCTSSMVSCTDPDSDSEDDDRDVVDQIQAWYRNRGLQPKGLGDGWESTVHEKRGAWD
;
A
#
# COMPACT_ATOMS: atom_id res chain seq x y z
N MET A 1 -50.29 8.13 -17.20
CA MET A 1 -48.90 8.22 -17.67
C MET A 1 -48.17 9.20 -16.78
N HIS A 2 -47.30 8.74 -15.88
CA HIS A 2 -46.45 9.66 -15.12
C HIS A 2 -45.39 10.22 -16.09
N SER A 3 -45.46 11.52 -16.36
CA SER A 3 -44.40 12.23 -17.07
C SER A 3 -43.19 12.28 -16.15
N PHE A 4 -42.15 11.53 -16.47
CA PHE A 4 -40.88 11.67 -15.77
C PHE A 4 -40.32 13.06 -16.04
N SER A 5 -39.85 13.76 -15.00
CA SER A 5 -39.10 14.99 -15.22
C SER A 5 -37.80 14.67 -15.96
N SER A 6 -37.25 15.65 -16.70
CA SER A 6 -35.96 15.47 -17.39
C SER A 6 -34.84 15.02 -16.44
N THR A 7 -34.88 15.46 -15.18
CA THR A 7 -33.97 15.00 -14.12
C THR A 7 -34.15 13.53 -13.76
N GLN A 8 -35.39 13.05 -13.60
CA GLN A 8 -35.65 11.64 -13.32
C GLN A 8 -35.23 10.76 -14.50
N TRP A 9 -35.41 11.24 -15.73
CA TRP A 9 -34.97 10.52 -16.92
C TRP A 9 -33.45 10.35 -16.95
N ALA A 10 -32.70 11.44 -16.71
CA ALA A 10 -31.25 11.38 -16.64
C ALA A 10 -30.74 10.42 -15.55
N LEU A 11 -31.36 10.41 -14.36
CA LEU A 11 -30.98 9.52 -13.26
C LEU A 11 -31.45 8.06 -13.45
N SER A 12 -32.34 7.79 -14.42
CA SER A 12 -32.83 6.44 -14.73
C SER A 12 -32.08 5.80 -15.91
N THR A 13 -31.36 6.60 -16.70
CA THR A 13 -30.53 6.12 -17.81
C THR A 13 -29.13 5.76 -17.29
N PRO A 14 -28.71 4.48 -17.30
CA PRO A 14 -27.45 4.03 -16.69
C PRO A 14 -26.21 4.77 -17.19
N GLU A 15 -26.14 5.07 -18.49
CA GLU A 15 -25.00 5.73 -19.12
C GLU A 15 -24.87 7.19 -18.65
N LEU A 16 -25.99 7.91 -18.56
CA LEU A 16 -26.00 9.28 -18.07
C LEU A 16 -25.71 9.33 -16.57
N LEU A 17 -26.27 8.40 -15.81
CA LEU A 17 -25.99 8.28 -14.39
C LEU A 17 -24.50 7.94 -14.15
N GLU A 18 -23.90 7.05 -14.92
CA GLU A 18 -22.47 6.71 -14.84
C GLU A 18 -21.61 7.97 -15.06
N MET A 19 -21.90 8.75 -16.12
CA MET A 19 -21.19 9.99 -16.39
C MET A 19 -21.32 11.00 -15.25
N ILE A 20 -22.51 11.14 -14.64
CA ILE A 20 -22.74 12.03 -13.49
C ILE A 20 -21.96 11.54 -12.28
N LEU A 21 -22.01 10.24 -11.97
CA LEU A 21 -21.32 9.64 -10.84
C LEU A 21 -19.80 9.78 -10.94
N LEU A 22 -19.24 9.70 -12.16
CA LEU A 22 -17.82 9.92 -12.42
C LEU A 22 -17.34 11.36 -12.17
N GLN A 23 -18.25 12.33 -12.09
CA GLN A 23 -17.91 13.72 -11.72
C GLN A 23 -17.93 13.97 -10.21
N LEU A 24 -18.39 13.00 -9.41
CA LEU A 24 -18.42 13.13 -7.95
C LEU A 24 -17.03 12.93 -7.35
N ASP A 25 -16.80 13.49 -6.17
CA ASP A 25 -15.61 13.15 -5.40
C ASP A 25 -15.65 11.67 -4.98
N LEU A 26 -14.46 11.06 -4.89
CA LEU A 26 -14.29 9.63 -4.66
C LEU A 26 -14.90 9.17 -3.33
N ARG A 27 -14.87 10.01 -2.29
CA ARG A 27 -15.42 9.66 -0.97
C ARG A 27 -16.94 9.62 -1.02
N THR A 28 -17.58 10.60 -1.64
CA THR A 28 -19.03 10.61 -1.86
C THR A 28 -19.46 9.42 -2.72
N LEU A 29 -18.71 9.12 -3.77
CA LEU A 29 -18.99 7.98 -4.65
C LEU A 29 -18.89 6.64 -3.90
N LEU A 30 -17.87 6.47 -3.04
CA LEU A 30 -17.66 5.24 -2.29
C LEU A 30 -18.63 5.06 -1.11
N ALA A 31 -18.90 6.12 -0.35
CA ALA A 31 -19.60 6.02 0.93
C ALA A 31 -21.10 6.38 0.85
N SER A 32 -21.46 7.32 -0.02
CA SER A 32 -22.81 7.92 -0.06
C SER A 32 -23.62 7.44 -1.25
N ALA A 33 -23.06 7.50 -2.47
CA ALA A 33 -23.79 7.21 -3.71
C ALA A 33 -24.31 5.75 -3.75
N GLN A 34 -23.52 4.79 -3.26
CA GLN A 34 -23.92 3.37 -3.18
C GLN A 34 -25.10 3.12 -2.24
N ARG A 35 -25.43 4.07 -1.35
CA ARG A 35 -26.50 3.93 -0.34
C ARG A 35 -27.79 4.63 -0.72
N VAL A 36 -27.84 5.32 -1.87
CA VAL A 36 -29.01 6.05 -2.35
C VAL A 36 -30.13 5.07 -2.73
N CYS A 37 -29.84 4.10 -3.61
CA CYS A 37 -30.78 3.05 -4.00
C CYS A 37 -30.05 1.83 -4.58
N ARG A 38 -30.79 0.74 -4.81
CA ARG A 38 -30.23 -0.51 -5.37
C ARG A 38 -29.68 -0.33 -6.79
N ALA A 39 -30.30 0.52 -7.61
CA ALA A 39 -29.86 0.77 -8.98
C ALA A 39 -28.50 1.48 -9.00
N TRP A 40 -28.30 2.49 -8.14
CA TRP A 40 -27.02 3.18 -8.02
C TRP A 40 -25.93 2.25 -7.49
N ASN A 41 -26.25 1.45 -6.47
CA ASN A 41 -25.31 0.44 -5.97
C ASN A 41 -24.90 -0.54 -7.08
N GLY A 42 -25.88 -1.11 -7.80
CA GLY A 42 -25.62 -2.03 -8.92
C GLY A 42 -24.72 -1.40 -9.98
N LEU A 43 -25.07 -0.20 -10.44
CA LEU A 43 -24.28 0.53 -11.44
C LEU A 43 -22.84 0.79 -10.97
N ILE A 44 -22.65 1.22 -9.73
CA ILE A 44 -21.32 1.48 -9.16
C ILE A 44 -20.49 0.20 -9.09
N GLN A 45 -21.09 -0.95 -8.74
CA GLN A 45 -20.39 -2.23 -8.64
C GLN A 45 -20.06 -2.83 -10.02
N GLU A 46 -20.95 -2.67 -10.99
CA GLU A 46 -20.86 -3.32 -12.30
C GLU A 46 -20.05 -2.49 -13.31
N SER A 47 -20.14 -1.16 -13.25
CA SER A 47 -19.39 -0.24 -14.13
C SER A 47 -17.88 -0.41 -13.99
N SER A 48 -17.20 -0.70 -15.10
CA SER A 48 -15.74 -0.76 -15.09
C SER A 48 -15.10 0.62 -14.91
N PHE A 49 -15.70 1.67 -15.48
CA PHE A 49 -15.19 3.04 -15.37
C PHE A 49 -15.22 3.55 -13.93
N ILE A 50 -16.34 3.33 -13.21
CA ILE A 50 -16.46 3.73 -11.82
C ILE A 50 -15.51 2.92 -10.93
N GLN A 51 -15.40 1.61 -11.16
CA GLN A 51 -14.49 0.77 -10.40
C GLN A 51 -13.01 1.10 -10.66
N GLU A 52 -12.66 1.51 -11.90
CA GLU A 52 -11.35 2.06 -12.27
C GLU A 52 -11.08 3.39 -11.54
N ALA A 53 -12.06 4.30 -11.51
CA ALA A 53 -11.95 5.58 -10.80
C ALA A 53 -11.79 5.38 -9.28
N LEU A 54 -12.47 4.40 -8.70
CA LEU A 54 -12.38 4.03 -7.28
C LEU A 54 -11.15 3.18 -6.93
N PHE A 55 -10.26 2.90 -7.89
CA PHE A 55 -9.09 2.03 -7.70
C PHE A 55 -9.46 0.61 -7.22
N LEU A 56 -10.69 0.15 -7.48
CA LEU A 56 -11.14 -1.21 -7.15
C LEU A 56 -10.88 -2.18 -8.31
N LYS A 57 -10.90 -1.66 -9.53
CA LYS A 57 -10.44 -2.32 -10.75
C LYS A 57 -9.27 -1.53 -11.35
N PRO A 58 -8.36 -2.20 -12.07
CA PRO A 58 -7.23 -1.55 -12.73
C PRO A 58 -7.67 -0.77 -13.97
N ILE A 59 -7.03 0.37 -14.23
CA ILE A 59 -7.09 0.98 -15.56
C ILE A 59 -6.44 0.04 -16.57
N LYS A 60 -7.22 -0.39 -17.57
CA LYS A 60 -6.68 -1.06 -18.76
C LYS A 60 -5.91 -0.02 -19.58
N LYS A 61 -4.72 -0.37 -20.07
CA LYS A 61 -4.00 0.48 -21.05
C LYS A 61 -4.92 0.70 -22.25
N ARG A 62 -5.38 1.94 -22.42
CA ARG A 62 -6.08 2.41 -23.62
C ARG A 62 -5.06 3.21 -24.42
N ASP A 63 -4.94 2.91 -25.70
CA ASP A 63 -3.77 3.24 -26.52
C ASP A 63 -3.29 4.71 -26.45
N SER A 64 -1.98 4.87 -26.69
CA SER A 64 -1.24 6.06 -27.15
C SER A 64 -0.62 7.07 -26.17
N ASN A 65 -0.95 7.12 -24.87
CA ASN A 65 -0.19 7.97 -23.92
C ASN A 65 0.40 7.15 -22.77
N PRO A 66 1.66 7.41 -22.35
CA PRO A 66 2.17 6.83 -21.10
C PRO A 66 1.28 7.32 -19.96
N ILE A 67 0.53 6.40 -19.36
CA ILE A 67 -0.31 6.71 -18.20
C ILE A 67 0.63 7.08 -17.06
N GLU A 68 0.58 8.34 -16.64
CA GLU A 68 1.32 8.81 -15.47
C GLU A 68 0.90 8.02 -14.23
N ARG A 69 1.89 7.58 -13.43
CA ARG A 69 1.62 6.82 -12.22
C ARG A 69 0.95 7.75 -11.21
N THR A 70 -0.22 7.36 -10.73
CA THR A 70 -1.00 8.10 -9.73
C THR A 70 -1.26 7.22 -8.53
N LEU A 71 -0.86 7.66 -7.33
CA LEU A 71 -1.23 7.00 -6.08
C LEU A 71 -2.73 7.15 -5.83
N ASN A 72 -3.33 6.17 -5.15
CA ASN A 72 -4.73 6.23 -4.81
C ASN A 72 -5.02 7.38 -3.82
N PRO A 73 -5.75 8.43 -4.22
CA PRO A 73 -5.95 9.63 -3.39
C PRO A 73 -6.74 9.33 -2.11
N LEU A 74 -7.67 8.36 -2.13
CA LEU A 74 -8.40 7.97 -0.93
C LEU A 74 -7.47 7.29 0.08
N LEU A 75 -6.55 6.44 -0.39
CA LEU A 75 -5.57 5.80 0.49
C LEU A 75 -4.53 6.81 0.98
N SER A 76 -4.09 7.74 0.14
CA SER A 76 -3.18 8.82 0.53
C SER A 76 -3.76 9.73 1.61
N GLU A 77 -5.07 9.98 1.60
CA GLU A 77 -5.76 10.72 2.66
C GLU A 77 -5.98 9.85 3.92
N THR A 78 -6.28 8.56 3.75
CA THR A 78 -6.64 7.65 4.85
C THR A 78 -5.43 7.10 5.60
N PHE A 79 -4.29 6.95 4.92
CA PHE A 79 -3.02 6.44 5.43
C PHE A 79 -1.86 7.40 5.08
N PRO A 80 -1.92 8.67 5.56
CA PRO A 80 -0.95 9.68 5.17
C PRO A 80 0.50 9.26 5.47
N ALA A 81 0.73 8.59 6.61
CA ALA A 81 2.05 8.07 6.98
C ALA A 81 2.65 7.17 5.89
N ILE A 82 1.85 6.33 5.22
CA ILE A 82 2.33 5.35 4.22
C ILE A 82 2.63 6.01 2.86
N PHE A 83 1.81 6.99 2.46
CA PHE A 83 1.83 7.53 1.10
C PHE A 83 2.56 8.88 0.97
N GLN A 84 2.58 9.68 2.04
CA GLN A 84 3.11 11.04 1.99
C GLN A 84 4.63 11.12 2.15
N GLN A 85 5.35 10.00 2.31
CA GLN A 85 6.82 9.95 2.30
C GLN A 85 7.44 10.16 0.91
N ASN A 86 6.64 10.12 -0.15
CA ASN A 86 7.15 10.30 -1.49
C ASN A 86 7.57 11.77 -1.71
N GLU A 87 8.87 12.08 -1.59
CA GLU A 87 9.40 13.45 -1.75
C GLU A 87 9.14 14.04 -3.15
N THR A 88 8.93 13.23 -4.19
CA THR A 88 8.65 13.75 -5.54
C THR A 88 7.24 14.29 -5.67
N ILE A 89 6.27 13.60 -5.06
CA ILE A 89 4.87 14.02 -5.01
C ILE A 89 4.63 15.01 -3.85
N PHE A 90 5.36 14.82 -2.75
CA PHE A 90 5.22 15.54 -1.48
C PHE A 90 6.57 16.09 -0.98
N PRO A 91 7.21 17.02 -1.70
CA PRO A 91 8.56 17.53 -1.39
C PRO A 91 8.69 18.29 -0.07
N ARG A 92 7.56 18.58 0.58
CA ARG A 92 7.52 19.27 1.87
C ARG A 92 7.47 18.32 3.07
N ASN A 93 7.23 17.03 2.84
CA ASN A 93 7.09 16.08 3.93
C ASN A 93 8.44 15.41 4.19
N LYS A 94 9.04 15.73 5.35
CA LYS A 94 10.32 15.18 5.82
C LYS A 94 10.15 14.23 7.00
N GLU A 95 8.91 13.94 7.38
CA GLU A 95 8.65 13.07 8.51
C GLU A 95 9.00 11.62 8.14
N GLU A 96 9.81 10.99 8.98
CA GLU A 96 10.02 9.55 8.91
C GLU A 96 8.68 8.84 9.15
N PHE A 97 8.42 7.80 8.36
CA PHE A 97 7.27 6.94 8.57
C PHE A 97 7.42 6.29 9.93
N THR A 98 6.34 6.20 10.68
CA THR A 98 6.27 5.37 11.87
C THR A 98 4.89 4.72 11.87
N LEU A 99 4.79 3.51 12.41
CA LEU A 99 3.50 2.86 12.59
C LEU A 99 2.66 3.59 13.66
N THR A 100 3.30 4.25 14.63
CA THR A 100 2.62 5.14 15.59
C THR A 100 1.88 6.30 14.92
N ASN A 101 2.33 6.72 13.73
CA ASN A 101 1.73 7.83 12.99
C ASN A 101 0.43 7.48 12.25
N LEU A 102 0.04 6.21 12.21
CA LEU A 102 -1.20 5.77 11.57
C LEU A 102 -2.45 6.33 12.30
N ASP A 103 -3.43 6.85 11.55
CA ASP A 103 -4.65 7.47 12.13
C ASP A 103 -5.39 6.51 13.07
N MET A 104 -5.41 5.21 12.76
CA MET A 104 -6.03 4.18 13.62
C MET A 104 -5.30 3.92 14.94
N ILE A 105 -4.03 4.32 15.05
CA ILE A 105 -3.23 4.24 16.27
C ILE A 105 -3.44 5.52 17.08
N LYS A 106 -3.36 6.69 16.42
CA LYS A 106 -3.67 7.99 17.05
C LYS A 106 -5.12 8.11 17.54
N LYS A 107 -6.05 7.38 16.90
CA LYS A 107 -7.51 7.41 17.19
C LYS A 107 -8.04 5.98 17.42
N PRO A 108 -7.93 5.46 18.66
CA PRO A 108 -8.34 4.10 19.00
C PRO A 108 -9.79 3.76 18.63
N GLU A 109 -10.69 4.75 18.64
CA GLU A 109 -12.10 4.59 18.25
C GLU A 109 -12.25 4.19 16.77
N LYS A 110 -11.29 4.54 15.92
CA LYS A 110 -11.28 4.17 14.49
C LYS A 110 -10.64 2.81 14.23
N LYS A 111 -9.81 2.29 15.15
CA LYS A 111 -9.07 1.04 14.99
C LYS A 111 -9.96 -0.13 14.57
N ALA A 112 -11.11 -0.28 15.23
CA ALA A 112 -12.06 -1.34 14.91
C ALA A 112 -12.67 -1.21 13.51
N ALA A 113 -12.78 0.01 12.94
CA ALA A 113 -13.30 0.25 11.60
C ALA A 113 -12.24 -0.02 10.53
N TYR A 114 -10.99 0.40 10.78
CA TYR A 114 -9.85 0.13 9.90
C TYR A 114 -9.61 -1.37 9.76
N LEU A 115 -9.57 -2.09 10.88
CA LEU A 115 -9.18 -3.50 10.87
C LEU A 115 -10.28 -4.46 10.40
N ARG A 116 -11.51 -3.98 10.09
CA ARG A 116 -12.59 -4.85 9.59
C ARG A 116 -12.16 -5.59 8.31
N PRO A 117 -12.46 -6.89 8.17
CA PRO A 117 -12.13 -7.66 6.96
C PRO A 117 -12.74 -7.08 5.67
N GLU A 118 -13.90 -6.45 5.77
CA GLU A 118 -14.68 -5.90 4.66
C GLU A 118 -14.36 -4.43 4.38
N ALA A 119 -13.38 -3.85 5.09
CA ALA A 119 -13.01 -2.46 4.90
C ALA A 119 -12.58 -2.22 3.44
N SER A 120 -13.20 -1.21 2.80
CA SER A 120 -13.04 -0.96 1.37
C SER A 120 -11.58 -0.78 0.96
N TRP A 121 -10.80 -0.10 1.80
CA TRP A 121 -9.37 0.15 1.57
C TRP A 121 -8.59 -1.14 1.31
N ARG A 122 -8.92 -2.26 1.97
CA ARG A 122 -8.22 -3.54 1.79
C ARG A 122 -8.19 -3.99 0.34
N ARG A 123 -9.30 -3.74 -0.36
CA ARG A 123 -9.50 -4.11 -1.76
C ARG A 123 -9.10 -3.00 -2.72
N MET A 124 -8.57 -1.87 -2.29
CA MET A 124 -8.19 -0.80 -3.21
C MET A 124 -6.76 -1.00 -3.70
N LEU A 125 -6.53 -0.78 -4.99
CA LEU A 125 -5.21 -0.61 -5.57
C LEU A 125 -4.53 0.59 -4.92
N ILE A 126 -3.23 0.46 -4.66
CA ILE A 126 -2.41 1.53 -4.10
C ILE A 126 -2.03 2.60 -5.13
N GLN A 127 -2.00 2.22 -6.41
CA GLN A 127 -1.71 3.13 -7.51
C GLN A 127 -2.37 2.66 -8.82
N GLN A 128 -2.43 3.56 -9.79
CA GLN A 128 -2.74 3.26 -11.19
C GLN A 128 -1.72 3.92 -12.13
N PRO A 129 -1.22 3.24 -13.19
CA PRO A 129 -1.44 1.83 -13.51
C PRO A 129 -1.03 0.90 -12.36
N PRO A 130 -1.62 -0.30 -12.26
CA PRO A 130 -1.42 -1.16 -11.10
C PRO A 130 0.06 -1.47 -10.87
N ALA A 131 0.50 -1.45 -9.60
CA ALA A 131 1.83 -1.91 -9.23
C ALA A 131 1.86 -3.45 -9.23
N PHE A 132 2.99 -4.05 -9.64
CA PHE A 132 3.10 -5.51 -9.74
C PHE A 132 4.23 -6.11 -8.89
N GLU A 133 5.14 -5.28 -8.39
CA GLU A 133 6.32 -5.73 -7.66
C GLU A 133 6.49 -4.96 -6.34
N ILE A 134 6.80 -5.69 -5.26
CA ILE A 134 7.20 -5.13 -3.96
C ILE A 134 8.62 -5.60 -3.66
N GLY A 135 9.52 -4.66 -3.45
CA GLY A 135 10.85 -4.90 -2.89
C GLY A 135 10.83 -4.77 -1.37
N ILE A 136 11.49 -5.68 -0.67
CA ILE A 136 11.69 -5.64 0.77
C ILE A 136 13.19 -5.66 1.02
N PHE A 137 13.72 -4.52 1.45
CA PHE A 137 15.14 -4.32 1.70
C PHE A 137 15.40 -4.22 3.20
N ARG A 138 16.22 -5.12 3.73
CA ARG A 138 16.67 -5.08 5.12
C ARG A 138 18.17 -4.92 5.15
N TRP A 139 18.64 -3.85 5.76
CA TRP A 139 20.05 -3.65 6.06
C TRP A 139 20.31 -3.90 7.55
N TRP A 140 21.45 -4.50 7.87
CA TRP A 140 21.91 -4.63 9.24
C TRP A 140 23.41 -4.40 9.35
N GLY A 141 23.82 -3.83 10.48
CA GLY A 141 25.20 -3.64 10.89
C GLY A 141 25.40 -4.01 12.35
N ASN A 142 26.60 -4.47 12.68
CA ASN A 142 27.10 -4.67 14.03
C ASN A 142 28.58 -4.30 14.04
N PRO A 143 29.30 -4.26 15.18
CA PRO A 143 30.68 -3.76 15.20
C PRO A 143 31.69 -4.64 14.43
N PHE A 144 31.30 -5.85 14.02
CA PHE A 144 32.16 -6.80 13.31
C PHE A 144 31.87 -6.86 11.81
N GLY A 145 30.79 -6.24 11.35
CA GLY A 145 30.46 -6.18 9.93
C GLY A 145 29.03 -5.76 9.65
N TYR A 146 28.65 -5.90 8.39
CA TYR A 146 27.34 -5.53 7.88
C TYR A 146 26.78 -6.58 6.93
N GLY A 147 25.50 -6.44 6.62
CA GLY A 147 24.86 -7.22 5.59
C GLY A 147 23.56 -6.59 5.16
N PHE A 148 23.03 -7.10 4.06
CA PHE A 148 21.69 -6.78 3.64
C PHE A 148 21.02 -7.97 2.99
N ARG A 149 19.70 -7.97 3.07
CA ARG A 149 18.80 -8.91 2.41
C ARG A 149 17.84 -8.10 1.58
N TYR A 150 17.69 -8.48 0.32
CA TYR A 150 16.73 -7.91 -0.59
C TYR A 150 15.83 -9.01 -1.11
N GLU A 151 14.54 -8.85 -0.91
CA GLU A 151 13.50 -9.77 -1.38
C GLU A 151 12.60 -9.03 -2.38
N ILE A 152 12.44 -9.59 -3.58
CA ILE A 152 11.48 -9.11 -4.57
C ILE A 152 10.30 -10.04 -4.58
N GLN A 153 9.11 -9.51 -4.33
CA GLN A 153 7.84 -10.22 -4.46
C GLN A 153 7.14 -9.73 -5.73
N GLN A 154 6.88 -10.65 -6.66
CA GLN A 154 6.28 -10.37 -7.97
C GLN A 154 5.10 -11.29 -8.25
N LEU A 155 4.17 -10.86 -9.09
CA LEU A 155 3.02 -11.68 -9.51
C LEU A 155 3.37 -12.54 -10.75
N LYS A 156 3.24 -13.86 -10.65
CA LYS A 156 3.78 -14.89 -11.57
C LYS A 156 3.08 -15.01 -12.94
N ASP A 157 1.76 -14.79 -13.03
CA ASP A 157 0.97 -15.23 -14.20
C ASP A 157 0.34 -14.09 -15.03
N ALA A 158 0.96 -13.82 -16.19
CA ALA A 158 0.60 -12.88 -17.29
C ALA A 158 -0.89 -12.76 -17.72
N PRO A 159 -1.75 -13.81 -17.71
CA PRO A 159 -3.08 -13.69 -18.32
C PRO A 159 -4.15 -13.02 -17.43
N ARG A 160 -3.90 -12.86 -16.12
CA ARG A 160 -4.87 -12.28 -15.16
C ARG A 160 -4.49 -10.88 -14.67
N TRP A 161 -3.69 -10.13 -15.45
CA TRP A 161 -2.98 -8.88 -15.09
C TRP A 161 -3.87 -7.67 -14.87
N HIS A 162 -4.76 -7.83 -13.91
CA HIS A 162 -5.72 -6.84 -13.53
C HIS A 162 -5.67 -6.56 -12.02
N ASP A 163 -5.19 -7.47 -11.17
CA ASP A 163 -5.46 -7.30 -9.75
C ASP A 163 -4.50 -6.36 -9.00
N GLY A 164 -3.29 -6.13 -9.53
CA GLY A 164 -2.27 -5.23 -8.96
C GLY A 164 -1.96 -5.46 -7.48
N ILE A 165 -1.11 -4.62 -6.91
CA ILE A 165 -0.94 -4.58 -5.46
C ILE A 165 -2.07 -3.75 -4.85
N ARG A 166 -2.82 -4.38 -3.96
CA ARG A 166 -3.87 -3.76 -3.15
C ARG A 166 -3.33 -3.35 -1.77
N MET A 167 -4.00 -2.40 -1.13
CA MET A 167 -3.55 -1.85 0.15
C MET A 167 -3.50 -2.89 1.26
N GLU A 168 -4.37 -3.90 1.27
CA GLU A 168 -4.28 -5.00 2.23
C GLU A 168 -2.93 -5.71 2.15
N ARG A 169 -2.43 -5.96 0.93
CA ARG A 169 -1.14 -6.62 0.75
C ARG A 169 -0.01 -5.76 1.29
N LEU A 170 0.00 -4.47 0.96
CA LEU A 170 1.00 -3.53 1.47
C LEU A 170 0.95 -3.45 3.00
N PHE A 171 -0.25 -3.32 3.56
CA PHE A 171 -0.48 -3.22 5.00
C PHE A 171 -0.04 -4.49 5.74
N GLU A 172 -0.41 -5.66 5.26
CA GLU A 172 -0.01 -6.93 5.89
C GLU A 172 1.49 -7.19 5.77
N THR A 173 2.13 -6.78 4.68
CA THR A 173 3.59 -6.83 4.58
C THR A 173 4.25 -5.95 5.65
N LEU A 174 3.75 -4.72 5.87
CA LEU A 174 4.29 -3.84 6.92
C LEU A 174 4.16 -4.42 8.34
N ILE A 175 3.08 -5.16 8.62
CA ILE A 175 2.79 -5.65 9.98
C ILE A 175 3.32 -7.07 10.25
N PHE A 176 3.36 -7.94 9.25
CA PHE A 176 3.63 -9.38 9.44
C PHE A 176 4.93 -9.86 8.80
N HIS A 177 5.60 -9.05 7.97
CA HIS A 177 6.81 -9.52 7.29
C HIS A 177 8.01 -9.52 8.24
N SER A 178 8.66 -10.68 8.40
CA SER A 178 9.75 -10.86 9.36
C SER A 178 10.96 -9.96 9.11
N ASN A 179 11.23 -9.61 7.85
CA ASN A 179 12.33 -8.69 7.51
C ASN A 179 12.01 -7.22 7.78
N LEU A 180 10.75 -6.87 8.06
CA LEU A 180 10.30 -5.53 8.42
C LEU A 180 9.95 -5.41 9.91
N SER A 181 10.13 -6.49 10.68
CA SER A 181 9.90 -6.48 12.13
C SER A 181 10.71 -5.33 12.74
N PRO A 182 10.05 -4.39 13.46
CA PRO A 182 10.73 -3.26 14.08
C PRO A 182 11.82 -3.80 15.01
N THR A 183 13.05 -3.38 14.73
CA THR A 183 14.21 -3.77 15.55
C THR A 183 14.94 -2.55 16.07
N PHE A 184 15.21 -1.55 15.22
CA PHE A 184 15.92 -0.33 15.62
C PHE A 184 15.56 0.94 14.81
N SER A 185 14.75 0.85 13.75
CA SER A 185 14.39 1.99 12.91
C SER A 185 13.10 1.72 12.16
N PRO A 186 12.22 2.73 11.99
CA PRO A 186 11.01 2.56 11.22
C PRO A 186 11.30 2.21 9.77
N ALA A 187 10.35 1.53 9.13
CA ALA A 187 10.46 1.19 7.72
C ALA A 187 10.31 2.44 6.84
N SER A 188 11.25 2.75 5.95
CA SER A 188 11.06 3.74 4.90
C SER A 188 10.32 3.13 3.70
N ILE A 189 9.37 3.85 3.12
CA ILE A 189 8.59 3.41 1.96
C ILE A 189 8.96 4.27 0.75
N TYR A 190 9.59 3.65 -0.24
CA TYR A 190 9.98 4.29 -1.49
C TYR A 190 9.05 3.88 -2.62
N TRP A 191 8.62 4.86 -3.40
CA TRP A 191 7.73 4.65 -4.53
C TRP A 191 8.48 4.89 -5.85
N TRP A 192 8.15 4.09 -6.87
CA TRP A 192 8.57 4.20 -8.26
C TRP A 192 10.06 4.08 -8.54
N GLY A 193 10.83 3.49 -7.62
CA GLY A 193 12.26 3.17 -7.78
C GLY A 193 13.20 4.38 -7.84
N GLU A 194 12.83 5.44 -8.56
CA GLU A 194 13.53 6.72 -8.70
C GLU A 194 13.64 7.48 -7.36
N CYS A 195 12.79 7.16 -6.38
CA CYS A 195 12.78 7.79 -5.06
C CYS A 195 13.66 7.05 -4.03
N SER A 196 14.37 5.99 -4.41
CA SER A 196 15.13 5.18 -3.46
C SER A 196 16.40 5.88 -2.98
N SER A 197 16.77 5.69 -1.71
CA SER A 197 18.04 6.18 -1.17
C SER A 197 19.24 5.76 -2.04
N PRO A 198 20.19 6.66 -2.34
CA PRO A 198 21.39 6.32 -3.12
C PRO A 198 22.17 5.12 -2.57
N SER A 199 22.14 4.92 -1.25
CA SER A 199 22.77 3.76 -0.59
C SER A 199 22.06 2.45 -0.94
N ILE A 200 20.73 2.45 -0.97
CA ILE A 200 19.93 1.28 -1.37
C ILE A 200 20.22 0.96 -2.84
N LEU A 201 20.16 1.96 -3.72
CA LEU A 201 20.43 1.78 -5.15
C LEU A 201 21.84 1.22 -5.41
N ARG A 202 22.83 1.62 -4.62
CA ARG A 202 24.18 1.06 -4.68
C ARG A 202 24.18 -0.42 -4.33
N HIS A 203 23.57 -0.81 -3.22
CA HIS A 203 23.49 -2.20 -2.80
C HIS A 203 22.69 -3.08 -3.78
N LEU A 204 21.61 -2.56 -4.36
CA LEU A 204 20.87 -3.25 -5.42
C LEU A 204 21.73 -3.49 -6.66
N LYS A 205 22.53 -2.49 -7.09
CA LYS A 205 23.47 -2.65 -8.21
C LYS A 205 24.55 -3.70 -7.92
N GLU A 206 25.03 -3.78 -6.68
CA GLU A 206 26.05 -4.77 -6.27
C GLU A 206 25.57 -6.23 -6.42
N ILE A 207 24.26 -6.48 -6.31
CA ILE A 207 23.65 -7.80 -6.51
C ILE A 207 23.07 -7.98 -7.92
N GLY A 208 23.37 -7.06 -8.85
CA GLY A 208 22.95 -7.14 -10.24
C GLY A 208 21.52 -6.68 -10.53
N ILE A 209 20.84 -6.04 -9.57
CA ILE A 209 19.49 -5.50 -9.75
C ILE A 209 19.57 -4.10 -10.36
N THR A 210 19.08 -3.98 -11.59
CA THR A 210 19.08 -2.71 -12.37
C THR A 210 17.69 -2.10 -12.49
N THR A 211 16.65 -2.94 -12.48
CA THR A 211 15.24 -2.53 -12.45
C THR A 211 14.74 -2.56 -11.02
N VAL A 212 14.21 -1.43 -10.57
CA VAL A 212 13.70 -1.28 -9.21
C VAL A 212 12.18 -1.46 -9.23
N PRO A 213 11.59 -2.19 -8.28
CA PRO A 213 10.15 -2.42 -8.24
C PRO A 213 9.38 -1.12 -8.04
N ASP A 214 8.07 -1.17 -8.28
CA ASP A 214 7.17 -0.04 -8.08
C ASP A 214 7.20 0.50 -6.63
N ILE A 215 7.51 -0.37 -5.66
CA ILE A 215 7.55 -0.04 -4.23
C ILE A 215 8.70 -0.77 -3.57
N ILE A 216 9.47 -0.07 -2.73
CA ILE A 216 10.44 -0.69 -1.82
C ILE A 216 10.11 -0.33 -0.38
N LEU A 217 10.00 -1.36 0.45
CA LEU A 217 9.94 -1.25 1.91
C LEU A 217 11.34 -1.50 2.45
N CYS A 218 11.90 -0.51 3.14
CA CYS A 218 13.28 -0.56 3.63
C CYS A 218 13.31 -0.47 5.15
N THR A 219 14.03 -1.34 5.82
CA THR A 219 14.39 -1.16 7.23
C THR A 219 15.90 -1.28 7.42
N SER A 220 16.42 -0.59 8.42
CA SER A 220 17.84 -0.61 8.78
C SER A 220 18.00 -0.88 10.27
N SER A 221 19.04 -1.61 10.64
CA SER A 221 19.36 -1.88 12.04
C SER A 221 20.86 -1.78 12.28
N MET A 222 21.28 -1.05 13.30
CA MET A 222 22.67 -0.99 13.74
C MET A 222 22.71 -1.44 15.19
N VAL A 223 23.33 -2.60 15.44
CA VAL A 223 23.57 -3.06 16.81
C VAL A 223 24.89 -2.45 17.26
N SER A 224 24.87 -1.49 18.17
CA SER A 224 26.06 -1.00 18.86
C SER A 224 26.34 -1.84 20.12
N CYS A 225 27.59 -1.88 20.58
CA CYS A 225 27.97 -2.49 21.87
C CYS A 225 27.48 -1.69 23.11
N THR A 226 26.46 -0.83 22.98
CA THR A 226 25.88 -0.10 24.09
C THR A 226 24.73 -0.91 24.69
N ASP A 227 24.59 -0.83 26.01
CA ASP A 227 23.82 -1.74 26.87
C ASP A 227 22.55 -2.34 26.25
N PRO A 228 22.34 -3.68 26.36
CA PRO A 228 21.09 -4.33 26.02
C PRO A 228 19.90 -3.85 26.88
N ASP A 229 20.18 -3.12 27.96
CA ASP A 229 19.22 -2.48 28.86
C ASP A 229 18.88 -1.03 28.47
N SER A 230 19.30 -0.57 27.28
CA SER A 230 18.78 0.68 26.71
C SER A 230 17.30 0.45 26.35
N ASP A 231 16.40 0.82 27.28
CA ASP A 231 14.94 0.89 27.15
C ASP A 231 14.48 1.89 26.06
N SER A 232 15.05 1.83 24.85
CA SER A 232 14.43 2.47 23.70
C SER A 232 13.18 1.66 23.38
N GLU A 233 12.05 2.04 23.97
CA GLU A 233 10.73 1.55 23.62
C GLU A 233 10.59 1.67 22.11
N ASP A 234 10.56 0.53 21.43
CA ASP A 234 10.32 0.45 20.00
C ASP A 234 8.80 0.57 19.83
N ASP A 235 8.27 1.80 19.87
CA ASP A 235 6.83 2.07 19.83
C ASP A 235 6.16 1.39 18.61
N ASP A 236 6.90 1.25 17.50
CA ASP A 236 6.42 0.56 16.30
C ASP A 236 6.27 -0.96 16.54
N ARG A 237 7.12 -1.58 17.37
CA ARG A 237 6.96 -2.97 17.81
C ARG A 237 5.67 -3.16 18.59
N ASP A 238 5.39 -2.27 19.53
CA ASP A 238 4.14 -2.30 20.30
C ASP A 238 2.92 -2.16 19.39
N VAL A 239 2.99 -1.30 18.38
CA VAL A 239 1.93 -1.16 17.38
C VAL A 239 1.75 -2.45 16.58
N VAL A 240 2.84 -3.08 16.12
CA VAL A 240 2.80 -4.36 15.42
C VAL A 240 2.15 -5.42 16.31
N ASP A 241 2.61 -5.59 17.54
CA ASP A 241 2.11 -6.60 18.47
C ASP A 241 0.62 -6.41 18.75
N GLN A 242 0.18 -5.16 18.95
CA GLN A 242 -1.23 -4.84 19.11
C GLN A 242 -2.09 -5.19 17.90
N ILE A 243 -1.62 -4.92 16.67
CA ILE A 243 -2.36 -5.25 15.45
C ILE A 243 -2.38 -6.76 15.22
N GLN A 244 -1.26 -7.45 15.42
CA GLN A 244 -1.18 -8.89 15.30
C GLN A 244 -2.07 -9.59 16.34
N ALA A 245 -2.09 -9.10 17.59
CA ALA A 245 -3.00 -9.59 18.63
C ALA A 245 -4.46 -9.38 18.24
N TRP A 246 -4.80 -8.24 17.64
CA TRP A 246 -6.14 -7.98 17.14
C TRP A 246 -6.57 -8.98 16.07
N TYR A 247 -5.67 -9.30 15.11
CA TYR A 247 -5.90 -10.34 14.09
C TYR A 247 -6.17 -11.70 14.74
N ARG A 248 -5.29 -12.13 15.66
CA ARG A 248 -5.40 -13.40 16.39
C ARG A 248 -6.73 -13.51 17.15
N ASN A 249 -7.11 -12.47 17.89
CA ASN A 249 -8.33 -12.45 18.69
C ASN A 249 -9.62 -12.52 17.85
N ARG A 250 -9.55 -12.16 16.56
CA ARG A 250 -10.67 -12.21 15.62
C ARG A 250 -10.64 -13.44 14.71
N GLY A 251 -9.67 -14.34 14.89
CA GLY A 251 -9.47 -15.50 14.02
C GLY A 251 -9.05 -15.14 12.59
N LEU A 252 -8.53 -13.93 12.39
CA LEU A 252 -8.05 -13.49 11.08
C LEU A 252 -6.60 -13.92 10.90
N GLN A 253 -6.27 -14.36 9.69
CA GLN A 253 -4.91 -14.69 9.28
C GLN A 253 -4.47 -13.73 8.19
N PRO A 254 -3.22 -13.25 8.20
CA PRO A 254 -2.70 -12.49 7.09
C PRO A 254 -2.74 -13.35 5.83
N LYS A 255 -3.13 -12.74 4.71
CA LYS A 255 -3.02 -13.36 3.40
C LYS A 255 -1.53 -13.34 3.08
N GLY A 256 -0.86 -14.50 3.25
CA GLY A 256 0.56 -14.66 2.93
C GLY A 256 0.88 -14.32 1.46
N LEU A 257 2.05 -14.71 0.96
CA LEU A 257 2.23 -14.81 -0.50
C LEU A 257 1.24 -15.87 -0.99
N GLY A 258 0.03 -15.47 -1.37
CA GLY A 258 -1.00 -16.38 -1.87
C GLY A 258 -0.58 -17.03 -3.19
N ASP A 259 -1.42 -17.92 -3.70
CA ASP A 259 -1.21 -18.58 -4.98
C ASP A 259 -1.04 -17.53 -6.10
N GLY A 260 0.10 -17.54 -6.78
CA GLY A 260 0.41 -16.63 -7.89
C GLY A 260 1.47 -15.56 -7.59
N TRP A 261 2.04 -15.53 -6.39
CA TRP A 261 3.23 -14.71 -6.09
C TRP A 261 4.52 -15.53 -6.14
N GLU A 262 5.58 -14.94 -6.67
CA GLU A 262 6.94 -15.42 -6.57
C GLU A 262 7.75 -14.48 -5.69
N SER A 263 8.70 -15.07 -4.95
CA SER A 263 9.68 -14.33 -4.17
C SER A 263 11.08 -14.73 -4.59
N THR A 264 11.92 -13.75 -4.90
CA THR A 264 13.36 -13.93 -5.14
C THR A 264 14.14 -13.22 -4.05
N VAL A 265 15.09 -13.92 -3.44
CA VAL A 265 15.87 -13.40 -2.31
C VAL A 265 17.34 -13.30 -2.68
N HIS A 266 17.93 -12.16 -2.38
CA HIS A 266 19.35 -11.88 -2.45
C HIS A 266 19.85 -11.52 -1.06
N GLU A 267 21.02 -12.03 -0.69
CA GLU A 267 21.66 -11.73 0.59
C GLU A 267 23.15 -11.52 0.38
N LYS A 268 23.70 -10.50 1.05
CA LYS A 268 25.14 -10.21 1.05
C LYS A 268 25.58 -9.84 2.46
N ARG A 269 26.79 -10.23 2.81
CA ARG A 269 27.45 -9.91 4.09
C ARG A 269 28.87 -9.42 3.82
N GLY A 270 29.35 -8.52 4.66
CA GLY A 270 30.70 -7.96 4.62
C GLY A 270 31.22 -7.65 6.02
N ALA A 271 32.53 -7.48 6.13
CA ALA A 271 33.18 -6.96 7.34
C ALA A 271 33.47 -5.46 7.16
N TRP A 272 33.66 -4.75 8.27
CA TRP A 272 34.29 -3.42 8.21
C TRP A 272 35.78 -3.60 7.95
N ASP A 273 36.37 -2.70 7.17
CA ASP A 273 37.81 -2.66 6.89
C ASP A 273 38.64 -2.20 8.11
#